data_AF-A0A1B6NWF8-F1
#
_entry.id   AF-A0A1B6NWF8-F1
#
_cell.length_a   1.000
_cell.length_b   1.000
_cell.length_c   1.000
_cell.angle_alpha   90.00
_cell.angle_beta   90.00
_cell.angle_gamma   90.00
#
_symmetry.space_group_name_H-M   'P 1'
#
loop_
_entity.id
_entity.type
_entity.pdbx_description
1 polymer ?
#
loop_
_entity_poly.entity_id
_entity_poly.type
_entity_poly.pdbx_seq_one_letter_code
_entity_poly.pdbx_strand_id
1 'polypeptide(L)'
;MEQESPMSQVLDKRKFVYRRRIGWTPATARDLEVIDPSTEEAVAVISLGDQADTDAAVAAAKRAFPAWSATPPAERLAKVEKILEIYQKRAEDMAWAISHEMGAPAEMSLNNQVASGTFHITNFIDAFRDFQFVRPLGDHAPTTMIS
;
A
#
# COMPACT_ATOMS: atom_id res chain seq x y z
N MET A 1 -23.86 6.93 -39.43
CA MET A 1 -23.09 5.85 -38.79
C MET A 1 -22.41 6.48 -37.59
N GLU A 2 -23.05 6.43 -36.43
CA GLU A 2 -22.43 6.77 -35.16
C GLU A 2 -21.23 5.84 -34.98
N GLN A 3 -20.04 6.42 -34.86
CA GLN A 3 -18.87 5.70 -34.42
C GLN A 3 -19.07 5.44 -32.93
N GLU A 4 -19.14 4.16 -32.55
CA GLU A 4 -19.03 3.74 -31.16
C GLU A 4 -17.74 4.35 -30.59
N SER A 5 -17.91 5.22 -29.59
CA SER A 5 -16.81 5.70 -28.75
C SER A 5 -16.06 4.47 -28.20
N PRO A 6 -14.72 4.46 -28.16
CA PRO A 6 -14.00 3.36 -27.55
C PRO A 6 -14.29 3.39 -26.05
N MET A 7 -15.36 2.71 -25.62
CA MET A 7 -15.69 2.54 -24.22
C MET A 7 -14.46 2.01 -23.52
N SER A 8 -13.92 2.83 -22.62
CA SER A 8 -12.80 2.51 -21.75
C SER A 8 -13.12 1.19 -21.06
N GLN A 9 -12.25 0.20 -21.25
CA GLN A 9 -12.49 -1.11 -20.64
C GLN A 9 -12.39 -0.96 -19.12
N VAL A 10 -13.53 -1.06 -18.42
CA VAL A 10 -13.59 -1.00 -16.95
C VAL A 10 -12.63 -2.04 -16.37
N LEU A 11 -11.69 -1.58 -15.53
CA LEU A 11 -10.65 -2.45 -14.99
C LEU A 11 -11.24 -3.42 -13.94
N ASP A 12 -11.03 -4.73 -14.11
CA ASP A 12 -11.33 -5.69 -13.04
C ASP A 12 -10.22 -5.65 -11.97
N LYS A 13 -10.54 -5.05 -10.83
CA LYS A 13 -9.68 -4.92 -9.64
C LYS A 13 -10.26 -5.63 -8.42
N ARG A 14 -11.17 -6.60 -8.61
CA ARG A 14 -11.77 -7.40 -7.53
C ARG A 14 -10.75 -8.24 -6.76
N LYS A 15 -9.61 -8.55 -7.39
CA LYS A 15 -8.52 -9.33 -6.81
C LYS A 15 -7.34 -8.43 -6.45
N PHE A 16 -7.13 -8.20 -5.16
CA PHE A 16 -5.87 -7.66 -4.66
C PHE A 16 -4.89 -8.82 -4.40
N VAL A 17 -3.75 -8.82 -5.11
CA VAL A 17 -2.69 -9.81 -4.89
C VAL A 17 -1.81 -9.35 -3.74
N TYR A 18 -1.97 -9.95 -2.56
CA TYR A 18 -1.02 -9.80 -1.47
C TYR A 18 -0.04 -10.99 -1.47
N ARG A 19 1.24 -10.71 -1.79
CA ARG A 19 2.39 -11.64 -1.62
C ARG A 19 2.22 -13.05 -2.22
N ARG A 20 2.34 -13.18 -3.55
CA ARG A 20 2.68 -14.37 -4.36
C ARG A 20 2.02 -15.75 -4.09
N ARG A 21 1.14 -15.94 -3.10
CA ARG A 21 0.44 -17.22 -2.83
C ARG A 21 -0.96 -17.13 -2.22
N ILE A 22 -1.48 -15.95 -1.85
CA ILE A 22 -2.85 -15.83 -1.34
C ILE A 22 -3.51 -14.63 -2.01
N GLY A 23 -4.32 -14.90 -3.04
CA GLY A 23 -5.22 -13.88 -3.55
C GLY A 23 -6.23 -13.55 -2.46
N TRP A 24 -6.39 -12.28 -2.11
CA TRP A 24 -7.52 -11.91 -1.28
C TRP A 24 -8.78 -12.09 -2.13
N THR A 25 -9.67 -12.94 -1.64
CA THR A 25 -11.03 -13.11 -2.17
C THR A 25 -11.94 -12.71 -1.01
N PRO A 26 -12.87 -11.77 -1.24
CA PRO A 26 -13.74 -11.32 -0.15
C PRO A 26 -14.54 -12.52 0.39
N ALA A 27 -14.77 -12.54 1.70
CA ALA A 27 -15.60 -13.58 2.32
C ALA A 27 -17.01 -13.62 1.71
N THR A 28 -17.53 -12.43 1.37
CA THR A 28 -18.79 -12.23 0.66
C THR A 28 -18.55 -11.35 -0.56
N ALA A 29 -18.93 -11.82 -1.76
CA ALA A 29 -18.80 -11.01 -2.97
C ALA A 29 -19.67 -9.75 -2.87
N ARG A 30 -19.02 -8.58 -2.89
CA ARG A 30 -19.68 -7.28 -2.84
C ARG A 30 -18.91 -6.30 -3.70
N ASP A 31 -19.34 -6.16 -4.93
CA ASP A 31 -18.66 -5.32 -5.91
C ASP A 31 -19.03 -3.84 -5.73
N LEU A 32 -18.08 -2.97 -6.02
CA LEU A 32 -18.25 -1.53 -6.08
C LEU A 32 -17.56 -1.00 -7.34
N GLU A 33 -18.31 -0.25 -8.13
CA GLU A 33 -17.77 0.52 -9.23
C GLU A 33 -17.02 1.74 -8.68
N VAL A 34 -15.79 1.91 -9.14
CA VAL A 34 -15.00 3.12 -8.93
C VAL A 34 -15.39 4.07 -10.05
N ILE A 35 -16.04 5.17 -9.69
CA ILE A 35 -16.54 6.17 -10.63
C ILE A 35 -15.52 7.30 -10.73
N ASP A 36 -15.16 7.67 -11.95
CA ASP A 36 -14.35 8.86 -12.20
C ASP A 36 -15.21 10.11 -12.04
N PRO A 37 -14.90 11.00 -11.09
CA PRO A 37 -15.71 12.17 -10.83
C PRO A 37 -15.64 13.23 -11.95
N SER A 38 -14.71 13.11 -12.90
CA SER A 38 -14.61 14.01 -14.05
C SER A 38 -15.48 13.62 -15.23
N THR A 39 -15.85 12.33 -15.34
CA THR A 39 -16.66 11.78 -16.44
C THR A 39 -17.98 11.17 -15.98
N GLU A 40 -18.13 10.90 -14.68
CA GLU A 40 -19.21 10.13 -14.08
C GLU A 40 -19.30 8.66 -14.59
N GLU A 41 -18.25 8.17 -15.24
CA GLU A 41 -18.17 6.81 -15.78
C GLU A 41 -17.35 5.88 -14.86
N ALA A 42 -17.67 4.58 -14.86
CA ALA A 42 -16.92 3.59 -14.11
C ALA A 42 -15.55 3.33 -14.75
N VAL A 43 -14.47 3.42 -13.96
CA VAL A 43 -13.09 3.15 -14.40
C VAL A 43 -12.54 1.81 -13.89
N ALA A 44 -13.09 1.31 -12.79
CA ALA A 44 -12.73 0.00 -12.24
C ALA A 44 -13.88 -0.62 -11.46
N VAL A 45 -13.81 -1.93 -11.23
CA VAL A 45 -14.64 -2.62 -10.23
C VAL A 45 -13.74 -3.24 -9.17
N ILE A 46 -14.00 -2.90 -7.91
CA ILE A 46 -13.34 -3.48 -6.74
C ILE A 46 -14.34 -4.35 -5.97
N SER A 47 -13.83 -5.18 -5.05
CA SER A 47 -14.68 -5.86 -4.07
C SER A 47 -14.47 -5.25 -2.69
N LEU A 48 -15.57 -5.00 -1.99
CA LEU A 48 -15.59 -4.44 -0.65
C LEU A 48 -15.52 -5.55 0.38
N GLY A 49 -14.51 -5.49 1.25
CA GLY A 49 -14.40 -6.42 2.38
C GLY A 49 -15.50 -6.22 3.42
N ASP A 50 -15.69 -7.24 4.25
CA ASP A 50 -16.56 -7.22 5.42
C ASP A 50 -15.80 -7.50 6.74
N GLN A 51 -16.54 -7.76 7.83
CA GLN A 51 -15.94 -8.10 9.12
C GLN A 51 -15.11 -9.38 9.05
N ALA A 52 -15.54 -10.39 8.30
CA ALA A 52 -14.82 -11.66 8.18
C ALA A 52 -13.49 -11.46 7.43
N ASP A 53 -13.45 -10.58 6.43
CA ASP A 53 -12.20 -10.19 5.77
C ASP A 53 -11.23 -9.50 6.73
N THR A 54 -11.76 -8.62 7.57
CA THR A 54 -10.99 -7.91 8.61
C THR A 54 -10.42 -8.90 9.63
N ASP A 55 -11.24 -9.82 10.12
CA ASP A 55 -10.83 -10.85 11.08
C ASP A 55 -9.75 -11.77 10.50
N ALA A 56 -9.90 -12.15 9.22
CA ALA A 56 -8.92 -12.95 8.49
C ALA A 56 -7.58 -12.21 8.34
N ALA A 57 -7.61 -10.91 8.01
CA ALA A 57 -6.42 -10.07 7.89
C ALA A 57 -5.70 -9.93 9.24
N VAL A 58 -6.45 -9.68 10.32
CA VAL A 58 -5.90 -9.60 11.69
C VAL A 58 -5.29 -10.93 12.12
N ALA A 59 -5.98 -12.04 11.86
CA ALA A 59 -5.45 -13.37 12.16
C ALA A 59 -4.16 -13.65 11.38
N ALA A 60 -4.09 -13.25 10.10
CA ALA A 60 -2.89 -13.39 9.29
C ALA A 60 -1.72 -12.55 9.82
N ALA A 61 -1.97 -11.30 10.19
CA ALA A 61 -0.97 -10.43 10.79
C ALA A 61 -0.44 -11.00 12.11
N LYS A 62 -1.34 -11.49 12.99
CA LYS A 62 -0.97 -12.15 14.26
C LYS A 62 -0.11 -13.40 14.04
N ARG A 63 -0.42 -14.21 13.03
CA ARG A 63 0.39 -15.40 12.67
C ARG A 63 1.76 -15.01 12.12
N ALA A 64 1.86 -13.95 11.34
CA ALA A 64 3.11 -13.51 10.73
C ALA A 64 4.03 -12.78 11.73
N PHE A 65 3.46 -12.13 12.74
CA PHE A 65 4.17 -11.25 13.65
C PHE A 65 5.38 -11.90 14.34
N PRO A 66 5.31 -13.11 14.94
CA PRO A 66 6.46 -13.68 15.64
C PRO A 66 7.71 -13.87 14.74
N ALA A 67 7.51 -14.32 13.50
CA ALA A 67 8.60 -14.48 12.55
C ALA A 67 9.11 -13.13 12.03
N TRP A 68 8.21 -12.17 11.82
CA TRP A 68 8.55 -10.83 11.36
C TRP A 68 9.31 -10.02 12.43
N SER A 69 8.87 -10.07 13.69
CA SER A 69 9.52 -9.36 14.80
C SER A 69 10.94 -9.87 15.05
N ALA A 70 11.16 -11.17 14.84
CA ALA A 70 12.48 -11.79 14.93
C ALA A 70 13.38 -11.53 13.69
N THR A 71 12.85 -10.96 12.61
CA THR A 71 13.64 -10.64 11.41
C THR A 71 14.69 -9.56 11.74
N PRO A 72 15.97 -9.74 11.38
CA PRO A 72 17.01 -8.75 11.67
C PRO A 72 16.68 -7.34 11.12
N PRO A 73 17.05 -6.25 11.83
CA PRO A 73 16.77 -4.90 11.36
C PRO A 73 17.23 -4.61 9.93
N ALA A 74 18.42 -5.07 9.55
CA ALA A 74 18.96 -4.89 8.19
C ALA A 74 18.07 -5.57 7.12
N GLU A 75 17.52 -6.75 7.41
CA GLU A 75 16.60 -7.43 6.50
C GLU A 75 15.25 -6.73 6.39
N ARG A 76 14.77 -6.11 7.47
CA ARG A 76 13.56 -5.29 7.44
C ARG A 76 13.79 -4.03 6.61
N LEU A 77 14.93 -3.36 6.80
CA LEU A 77 15.33 -2.18 6.02
C LEU A 77 15.37 -2.49 4.52
N ALA A 78 16.04 -3.58 4.12
CA ALA A 78 16.11 -4.01 2.73
C ALA A 78 14.73 -4.23 2.09
N LYS A 79 13.73 -4.68 2.87
CA LYS A 79 12.36 -4.84 2.38
C LYS A 79 11.66 -3.50 2.19
N VAL A 80 11.89 -2.51 3.07
CA VAL A 80 11.33 -1.16 2.92
C VAL A 80 11.99 -0.41 1.76
N GLU A 81 13.30 -0.57 1.58
CA GLU A 81 14.00 -0.06 0.39
C GLU A 81 13.44 -0.68 -0.89
N LYS A 82 13.12 -1.98 -0.88
CA LYS A 82 12.46 -2.61 -2.03
C LYS A 82 11.05 -2.07 -2.26
N ILE A 83 10.31 -1.71 -1.21
CA ILE A 83 9.01 -1.05 -1.33
C ILE A 83 9.19 0.32 -2.01
N LEU A 84 10.18 1.12 -1.61
CA LEU A 84 10.48 2.41 -2.23
C LEU A 84 10.77 2.28 -3.72
N GLU A 85 11.63 1.31 -4.10
CA GLU A 85 11.97 1.05 -5.51
C GLU A 85 10.73 0.71 -6.34
N ILE A 86 9.86 -0.18 -5.83
CA ILE A 86 8.63 -0.59 -6.53
C ILE A 86 7.63 0.57 -6.59
N TYR A 87 7.52 1.34 -5.51
CA TYR A 87 6.65 2.51 -5.41
C TYR A 87 7.01 3.54 -6.48
N GLN A 88 8.29 3.91 -6.58
CA GLN A 88 8.79 4.83 -7.60
C GLN A 88 8.59 4.29 -9.01
N LYS A 89 8.86 3.01 -9.25
CA LYS A 89 8.62 2.36 -10.55
C LYS A 89 7.15 2.42 -10.99
N ARG A 90 6.22 2.47 -10.03
CA ARG A 90 4.78 2.51 -10.26
C ARG A 90 4.17 3.89 -10.04
N ALA A 91 4.99 4.94 -10.05
CA ALA A 91 4.53 6.31 -9.80
C ALA A 91 3.40 6.73 -10.75
N GLU A 92 3.53 6.43 -12.04
CA GLU A 92 2.51 6.75 -13.05
C GLU A 92 1.22 5.96 -12.84
N ASP A 93 1.29 4.66 -12.52
CA ASP A 93 0.11 3.84 -12.20
C ASP A 93 -0.66 4.43 -11.01
N MET A 94 0.06 4.89 -9.99
CA MET A 94 -0.56 5.47 -8.79
C MET A 94 -1.14 6.85 -9.08
N ALA A 95 -0.43 7.70 -9.83
CA ALA A 95 -0.94 9.00 -10.23
C ALA A 95 -2.22 8.86 -11.06
N TRP A 96 -2.25 7.89 -11.99
CA TRP A 96 -3.44 7.54 -12.76
C TRP A 96 -4.60 7.14 -11.85
N ALA A 97 -4.38 6.18 -10.92
CA ALA A 97 -5.43 5.72 -10.01
C ALA A 97 -5.97 6.87 -9.15
N ILE A 98 -5.10 7.68 -8.56
CA ILE A 98 -5.46 8.84 -7.75
C ILE A 98 -6.31 9.84 -8.54
N SER A 99 -5.93 10.14 -9.78
CA SER A 99 -6.68 11.05 -10.64
C SER A 99 -8.07 10.53 -10.96
N HIS A 100 -8.21 9.25 -11.32
CA HIS A 100 -9.50 8.68 -11.71
C HIS A 100 -10.37 8.31 -10.50
N GLU A 101 -9.79 8.11 -9.31
CA GLU A 101 -10.56 7.82 -8.09
C GLU A 101 -11.05 9.11 -7.40
N MET A 102 -10.30 10.20 -7.49
CA MET A 102 -10.56 11.42 -6.71
C MET A 102 -10.72 12.70 -7.56
N GLY A 103 -10.51 12.64 -8.88
CA GLY A 103 -10.58 13.80 -9.77
C GLY A 103 -9.39 14.75 -9.64
N ALA A 104 -8.30 14.34 -8.98
CA ALA A 104 -7.11 15.17 -8.83
C ALA A 104 -6.43 15.38 -10.21
N PRO A 105 -6.02 16.61 -10.57
CA PRO A 105 -5.26 16.83 -11.80
C PRO A 105 -4.00 15.95 -11.85
N ALA A 106 -3.71 15.35 -13.01
CA ALA A 106 -2.62 14.37 -13.16
C ALA A 106 -1.26 14.87 -12.63
N GLU A 107 -0.95 16.14 -12.87
CA GLU A 107 0.28 16.76 -12.37
C GLU A 107 0.31 16.83 -10.84
N MET A 108 -0.82 17.15 -10.20
CA MET A 108 -0.94 17.16 -8.74
C MET A 108 -0.84 15.75 -8.16
N SER A 109 -1.48 14.76 -8.79
CA SER A 109 -1.40 13.36 -8.41
C SER A 109 0.04 12.87 -8.41
N LEU A 110 0.81 13.19 -9.46
CA LEU A 110 2.21 12.78 -9.60
C LEU A 110 3.15 13.57 -8.69
N ASN A 111 3.15 14.90 -8.81
CA ASN A 111 4.18 15.75 -8.20
C ASN A 111 3.94 16.02 -6.72
N ASN A 112 2.71 15.83 -6.21
CA ASN A 112 2.39 16.07 -4.81
C ASN A 112 2.00 14.77 -4.09
N GLN A 113 0.98 14.06 -4.56
CA GLN A 113 0.42 12.93 -3.80
C GLN A 113 1.30 11.68 -3.86
N VAL A 114 1.78 11.30 -5.05
CA VAL A 114 2.78 10.22 -5.20
C VAL A 114 4.14 10.63 -4.63
N ALA A 115 4.56 11.86 -4.88
CA ALA A 115 5.83 12.38 -4.34
C ALA A 115 5.85 12.37 -2.81
N SER A 116 4.75 12.71 -2.13
CA SER A 116 4.61 12.64 -0.67
C SER A 116 4.85 11.21 -0.15
N GLY A 117 4.29 10.19 -0.80
CA GLY A 117 4.55 8.80 -0.43
C GLY A 117 6.03 8.43 -0.55
N THR A 118 6.69 8.84 -1.63
CA THR A 118 8.14 8.66 -1.82
C THR A 118 8.92 9.33 -0.70
N PHE A 119 8.61 10.59 -0.38
CA PHE A 119 9.27 11.34 0.69
C PHE A 119 9.12 10.68 2.06
N HIS A 120 7.91 10.23 2.42
CA HIS A 120 7.68 9.56 3.70
C HIS A 120 8.45 8.25 3.84
N ILE A 121 8.50 7.44 2.77
CA ILE A 121 9.26 6.17 2.80
C ILE A 121 10.76 6.44 2.90
N THR A 122 11.29 7.42 2.15
CA THR A 122 12.70 7.83 2.23
C THR A 122 13.07 8.29 3.65
N ASN A 123 12.29 9.20 4.24
CA ASN A 123 12.56 9.68 5.60
C ASN A 123 12.50 8.56 6.64
N PHE A 124 11.60 7.58 6.46
CA PHE A 124 11.56 6.41 7.32
C PHE A 124 12.83 5.57 7.18
N ILE A 125 13.31 5.33 5.95
CA ILE A 125 14.56 4.61 5.69
C ILE A 125 15.75 5.32 6.34
N ASP A 126 15.83 6.65 6.19
CA ASP A 126 16.90 7.45 6.78
C ASP A 126 16.86 7.38 8.31
N ALA A 127 15.70 7.62 8.92
CA ALA A 127 15.53 7.50 10.37
C ALA A 127 15.84 6.08 10.89
N PHE A 128 15.50 5.04 10.12
CA PHE A 128 15.74 3.65 10.50
C PHE A 128 17.23 3.32 10.54
N ARG A 129 18.04 3.92 9.66
CA ARG A 129 19.51 3.67 9.60
C ARG A 129 20.20 4.13 10.89
N ASP A 130 19.72 5.21 11.48
CA ASP A 130 20.27 5.76 12.72
C ASP A 130 19.59 5.21 13.98
N PHE A 131 18.50 4.44 13.82
CA PHE A 131 17.73 3.92 14.94
C PHE A 131 18.45 2.78 15.67
N GLN A 132 18.71 2.99 16.96
CA GLN A 132 19.28 1.96 17.82
C GLN A 132 18.17 1.07 18.40
N PHE A 133 17.94 -0.07 17.74
CA PHE A 133 17.00 -1.09 18.19
C PHE A 133 17.34 -1.66 19.56
N VAL A 134 18.64 -1.88 19.80
CA VAL A 134 19.14 -2.35 21.08
C VAL A 134 19.94 -1.23 21.72
N ARG A 135 19.41 -0.66 22.80
CA ARG A 135 20.03 0.45 23.53
C ARG A 135 19.71 0.38 25.02
N PRO A 136 20.54 0.97 25.91
CA PRO A 136 20.19 1.07 27.32
C PRO A 136 18.87 1.84 27.52
N LEU A 137 18.15 1.50 28.59
CA LEU A 137 16.91 2.17 29.00
C LEU A 137 17.15 3.66 29.31
N GLY A 138 18.34 3.98 29.81
CA GLY A 138 18.84 5.34 30.01
C GLY A 138 20.03 5.35 30.97
N ASP A 139 20.58 6.54 31.23
CA ASP A 139 21.78 6.72 32.08
C ASP A 139 21.58 6.19 33.51
N HIS A 140 20.34 6.19 33.99
CA HIS A 140 19.95 5.69 35.31
C HIS A 140 19.85 4.16 35.38
N ALA A 141 19.87 3.47 34.24
CA ALA A 141 19.77 2.00 34.15
C ALA A 141 20.59 1.46 32.95
N PRO A 142 21.93 1.65 32.95
CA PRO A 142 22.77 1.41 31.77
C PRO A 142 22.89 -0.07 31.39
N THR A 143 22.54 -0.99 32.30
CA THR A 143 22.56 -2.44 32.08
C THR A 143 21.20 -3.02 31.67
N THR A 144 20.13 -2.22 31.74
CA THR A 144 18.80 -2.64 31.29
C THR A 144 18.65 -2.24 29.83
N MET A 145 18.52 -3.22 28.94
CA MET A 145 18.43 -2.97 27.50
C MET A 145 16.97 -2.89 27.05
N ILE A 146 16.67 -1.93 26.19
CA ILE A 146 15.50 -1.93 25.32
C ILE A 146 15.90 -2.73 24.07
N SER A 147 15.04 -3.66 23.64
CA SER A 147 15.21 -4.48 22.43
C SER A 147 13.90 -4.61 21.68
#